data_AF-A0A931GF00-F1
#
_entry.id   AF-A0A931GF00-F1
#
_cell.length_a   1.000
_cell.length_b   1.000
_cell.length_c   1.000
_cell.angle_alpha   90.00
_cell.angle_beta   90.00
_cell.angle_gamma   90.00
#
_symmetry.space_group_name_H-M   'P 1'
#
loop_
_entity.id
_entity.type
_entity.pdbx_description
1 polymer ?
#
loop_
_entity_poly.entity_id
_entity_poly.type
_entity_poly.pdbx_seq_one_letter_code
_entity_poly.pdbx_strand_id
1 'polypeptide(L)'
;MSLSRYLHQPHADNCDCSVCWLNRNWIPPKAPTYPYTQCTDCRPAQWSVVNGLNHVTQAYTCERHKPGNRPPQYWHVVSDTGKPTPFVPLREPFELVG
;
A
#
# COMPACT_ATOMS: atom_id res chain seq x y z
N MET A 1 -1.41 34.96 4.97
CA MET A 1 -0.45 34.37 4.01
C MET A 1 -0.01 33.01 4.53
N SER A 2 -0.05 32.02 3.65
CA SER A 2 0.28 30.62 3.86
C SER A 2 1.71 30.43 4.34
N LEU A 3 1.94 29.55 5.32
CA LEU A 3 3.22 28.86 5.43
C LEU A 3 2.96 27.37 5.23
N SER A 4 3.15 27.00 3.97
CA SER A 4 3.14 25.66 3.44
C SER A 4 4.23 24.82 4.12
N ARG A 5 3.98 23.52 4.11
CA ARG A 5 4.74 22.38 4.65
C ARG A 5 6.19 22.23 4.13
N TYR A 6 6.76 23.27 3.49
CA TYR A 6 7.91 23.17 2.59
C TYR A 6 9.24 23.72 3.17
N LEU A 7 9.25 24.40 4.31
CA LEU A 7 10.43 25.17 4.75
C LEU A 7 11.28 24.54 5.87
N HIS A 8 10.99 23.31 6.32
CA HIS A 8 11.73 22.66 7.42
C HIS A 8 11.96 23.56 8.65
N GLN A 9 11.05 24.52 8.91
CA GLN A 9 11.20 25.39 10.05
C GLN A 9 10.96 24.60 11.33
N PRO A 10 11.80 24.77 12.36
CA PRO A 10 11.59 24.12 13.65
C PRO A 10 10.24 24.57 14.20
N HIS A 11 9.45 23.60 14.62
CA HIS A 11 8.20 23.86 15.29
C HIS A 11 8.49 24.38 16.71
N ALA A 12 7.63 25.26 17.23
CA ALA A 12 7.69 25.65 18.64
C ALA A 12 7.54 24.41 19.55
N ASP A 13 8.17 24.42 20.72
CA ASP A 13 8.23 23.26 21.64
C ASP A 13 6.84 22.72 22.04
N ASN A 14 5.81 23.57 22.01
CA ASN A 14 4.43 23.25 22.34
C ASN A 14 3.51 23.19 21.11
N CYS A 15 4.03 22.91 19.91
CA CYS A 15 3.22 22.84 18.71
C CYS A 15 2.27 21.63 18.72
N ASP A 16 0.97 21.91 18.62
CA ASP A 16 -0.11 20.90 18.55
C ASP A 16 -0.57 20.63 17.10
N CYS A 17 0.26 20.89 16.10
CA CYS A 17 -0.06 20.46 14.74
C CYS A 17 -0.13 18.93 14.66
N SER A 18 -0.87 18.41 13.68
CA SER A 18 -1.10 16.96 13.54
C SER A 18 0.19 16.14 13.51
N VAL A 19 1.28 16.66 12.92
CA VAL A 19 2.58 15.98 12.85
C VAL A 19 3.30 15.98 14.20
N CYS A 20 3.39 17.11 14.89
CA CYS A 20 4.05 17.21 16.20
C CYS A 20 3.28 16.47 17.29
N TRP A 21 1.94 16.48 17.22
CA TRP A 21 1.11 15.68 18.10
C TRP A 21 1.32 14.17 17.84
N LEU A 22 1.31 13.75 16.57
CA LEU A 22 1.55 12.35 16.22
C LEU A 22 2.93 11.90 16.68
N ASN A 23 4.00 12.65 16.42
CA ASN A 23 5.34 12.29 16.89
C ASN A 23 5.44 12.17 18.42
N ARG A 24 4.77 13.04 19.18
CA ARG A 24 4.75 12.98 20.65
C ARG A 24 3.96 11.79 21.20
N ASN A 25 2.88 11.42 20.52
CA ASN A 25 1.93 10.40 20.99
C ASN A 25 2.04 9.06 20.24
N TRP A 26 2.95 8.96 19.27
CA TRP A 26 3.13 7.76 18.47
C TRP A 26 3.72 6.66 19.34
N ILE A 27 2.89 5.68 19.64
CA ILE A 27 3.33 4.40 20.20
C ILE A 27 3.65 3.53 18.99
N PRO A 28 4.94 3.17 18.75
CA PRO A 28 5.24 2.23 17.69
C PRO A 28 4.42 0.96 17.95
N PRO A 29 3.69 0.45 16.95
CA PRO A 29 3.02 -0.83 17.10
C PRO A 29 4.07 -1.84 17.57
N LYS A 30 3.70 -2.66 18.56
CA LYS A 30 4.55 -3.73 19.08
C LYS A 30 5.16 -4.42 17.88
N ALA A 31 6.50 -4.47 17.83
CA ALA A 31 7.24 -5.12 16.76
C ALA A 31 6.51 -6.42 16.47
N PRO A 32 6.07 -6.64 15.23
CA PRO A 32 5.08 -7.65 15.00
C PRO A 32 5.69 -8.98 15.41
N THR A 33 5.04 -9.64 16.36
CA THR A 33 5.26 -11.05 16.69
C THR A 33 4.75 -11.89 15.52
N TYR A 34 5.34 -11.69 14.34
CA TYR A 34 5.23 -12.65 13.26
C TYR A 34 6.11 -13.83 13.66
N PRO A 35 5.58 -15.06 13.76
CA PRO A 35 6.39 -16.27 14.01
C PRO A 35 7.46 -16.52 12.93
N TYR A 36 7.44 -15.73 11.85
CA TYR A 36 8.44 -15.71 10.78
C TYR A 36 9.87 -15.38 11.25
N THR A 37 10.06 -14.82 12.44
CA THR A 37 11.41 -14.50 12.97
C THR A 37 12.21 -15.70 13.49
N GLN A 38 11.64 -16.92 13.51
CA GLN A 38 12.35 -18.11 14.03
C GLN A 38 12.79 -19.11 12.95
N CYS A 39 12.55 -18.84 11.66
CA CYS A 39 13.02 -19.75 10.62
C CYS A 39 14.45 -19.39 10.22
N THR A 40 15.41 -20.28 10.55
CA THR A 40 16.81 -20.15 10.14
C THR A 40 17.03 -20.30 8.64
N ASP A 41 16.06 -20.89 7.93
CA ASP A 41 16.17 -21.15 6.49
C ASP A 41 15.59 -20.02 5.65
N CYS A 42 14.66 -19.22 6.19
CA CYS A 42 14.07 -18.09 5.50
C CYS A 42 14.98 -16.87 5.61
N ARG A 43 15.12 -16.11 4.52
CA ARG A 43 15.81 -14.82 4.52
C ARG A 43 14.92 -13.73 3.92
N PRO A 44 14.79 -12.57 4.59
CA PRO A 44 14.11 -11.42 3.99
C PRO A 44 14.92 -10.88 2.80
N ALA A 45 14.27 -10.11 1.95
CA ALA A 45 15.00 -9.32 0.96
C ALA A 45 15.83 -8.26 1.70
N GLN A 46 17.08 -8.09 1.30
CA GLN A 46 17.96 -7.06 1.87
C GLN A 46 18.50 -6.18 0.77
N TRP A 47 18.52 -4.88 1.02
CA TRP A 47 19.14 -3.91 0.14
C TRP A 47 20.39 -3.37 0.84
N SER A 48 21.41 -3.08 0.05
CA SER A 48 22.70 -2.56 0.53
C SER A 48 23.37 -1.77 -0.58
N VAL A 49 24.31 -0.90 -0.22
CA VAL A 49 25.18 -0.23 -1.20
C VAL A 49 26.56 -0.86 -1.09
N VAL A 50 27.03 -1.48 -2.17
CA VAL A 50 28.36 -2.12 -2.25
C VAL A 50 29.14 -1.40 -3.34
N ASN A 51 30.27 -0.79 -2.98
CA ASN A 51 31.11 0.00 -3.90
C ASN A 51 30.33 1.09 -4.66
N GLY A 52 29.38 1.75 -3.99
CA GLY A 52 28.55 2.81 -4.59
C GLY A 52 27.42 2.32 -5.49
N LEU A 53 27.26 1.00 -5.66
CA LEU A 53 26.17 0.41 -6.43
C LEU A 53 25.11 -0.19 -5.50
N ASN A 54 23.85 -0.04 -5.88
CA ASN A 54 22.75 -0.68 -5.18
C ASN A 54 22.80 -2.20 -5.43
N HIS A 55 22.94 -2.96 -4.35
CA HIS A 55 22.91 -4.41 -4.35
C HIS A 55 21.69 -4.89 -3.56
N VAL A 56 20.82 -5.63 -4.24
CA VAL A 56 19.60 -6.19 -3.65
C VAL A 56 19.71 -7.70 -3.64
N THR A 57 19.56 -8.29 -2.47
CA THR A 57 19.42 -9.72 -2.27
C THR A 57 17.95 -10.09 -2.25
N GLN A 58 17.59 -11.12 -3.02
CA GLN A 58 16.22 -11.59 -3.10
C GLN A 58 15.81 -12.28 -1.79
N ALA A 59 14.57 -12.04 -1.37
CA ALA A 59 13.95 -12.82 -0.31
C ALA A 59 13.90 -14.30 -0.70
N TYR A 60 14.09 -15.18 0.27
CA TYR A 60 13.89 -16.61 0.10
C TYR A 60 13.03 -17.15 1.25
N THR A 61 12.06 -17.99 0.87
CA THR A 61 11.15 -18.65 1.79
C THR A 61 11.34 -20.15 1.62
N CYS A 62 11.59 -20.88 2.72
CA CYS A 62 11.72 -22.33 2.67
C CYS A 62 10.35 -22.97 2.39
N GLU A 63 10.29 -24.25 1.98
CA GLU A 63 9.03 -24.91 1.62
C GLU A 63 7.97 -24.89 2.74
N ARG A 64 8.40 -24.85 4.01
CA ARG A 64 7.49 -24.69 5.18
C ARG A 64 6.77 -23.34 5.22
N HIS A 65 7.41 -22.31 4.66
CA HIS A 65 6.95 -20.93 4.69
C HIS A 65 6.68 -20.37 3.29
N LYS A 66 6.84 -21.20 2.26
CA LYS A 66 6.47 -20.89 0.90
C LYS A 66 5.00 -20.49 0.94
N PRO A 67 4.66 -19.25 0.58
CA PRO A 67 3.27 -18.86 0.51
C PRO A 67 2.55 -19.87 -0.37
N GLY A 68 1.44 -20.43 0.12
CA GLY A 68 0.57 -21.23 -0.74
C GLY A 68 0.23 -20.41 -1.98
N ASN A 69 -0.08 -21.09 -3.09
CA ASN A 69 -0.45 -20.42 -4.33
C ASN A 69 -1.73 -19.62 -4.05
N ARG A 70 -1.58 -18.35 -3.64
CA ARG A 70 -2.71 -17.49 -3.35
C ARG A 70 -3.39 -17.30 -4.71
N PRO A 71 -4.65 -17.72 -4.86
CA PRO A 71 -5.35 -17.44 -6.10
C PRO A 71 -5.28 -15.94 -6.37
N PRO A 72 -5.04 -15.52 -7.62
CA PRO A 72 -4.94 -14.11 -7.96
C PRO A 72 -6.17 -13.36 -7.48
N GLN A 73 -5.96 -12.13 -7.03
CA GLN A 73 -6.86 -11.36 -6.20
C GLN A 73 -8.26 -11.13 -6.79
N TYR A 74 -8.48 -11.39 -8.08
CA TYR A 74 -9.78 -11.22 -8.77
C TYR A 74 -10.83 -12.30 -8.45
N TRP A 75 -10.52 -13.33 -7.66
CA TRP A 75 -11.48 -14.38 -7.28
C TRP A 75 -12.43 -14.00 -6.13
N HIS A 76 -12.80 -12.72 -6.01
CA HIS A 76 -14.09 -12.35 -5.42
C HIS A 76 -15.12 -12.31 -6.56
N VAL A 77 -15.64 -13.48 -6.92
CA VAL A 77 -16.93 -13.52 -7.63
C VAL A 77 -17.99 -13.15 -6.59
N VAL A 78 -18.15 -11.85 -6.35
CA VAL A 78 -19.48 -11.35 -6.00
C VAL A 78 -20.27 -11.61 -7.28
N SER A 79 -21.22 -12.55 -7.21
CA SER A 79 -22.24 -12.73 -8.22
C SER A 79 -22.66 -11.36 -8.76
N ASP A 80 -22.33 -11.06 -10.01
CA ASP A 80 -22.61 -9.78 -10.66
C ASP A 80 -24.08 -9.67 -11.06
N THR A 81 -24.98 -10.12 -10.17
CA THR A 81 -26.39 -9.80 -10.20
C THR A 81 -26.57 -8.37 -9.67
N GLY A 82 -25.90 -7.41 -10.33
CA GLY A 82 -26.38 -6.04 -10.32
C GLY A 82 -27.86 -6.04 -10.70
N LYS A 83 -28.63 -5.09 -10.15
CA LYS A 83 -30.04 -4.91 -10.53
C LYS A 83 -30.13 -4.90 -12.06
N PRO A 84 -31.11 -5.60 -12.68
CA PRO A 84 -31.23 -5.63 -14.12
C PRO A 84 -31.25 -4.20 -14.64
N THR A 85 -30.28 -3.86 -15.50
CA THR A 85 -30.28 -2.56 -16.19
C THR A 85 -31.57 -2.49 -16.99
N PRO A 86 -32.51 -1.59 -16.64
CA PRO A 86 -33.76 -1.48 -17.39
C PRO A 86 -33.44 -1.00 -18.80
N PHE A 87 -34.20 -1.49 -19.76
CA PHE A 87 -34.09 -1.08 -21.16
C PHE A 87 -34.24 0.44 -21.28
N VAL A 88 -33.22 1.12 -21.81
CA VAL A 88 -33.27 2.54 -22.18
C VAL A 88 -33.41 2.59 -23.70
N PRO A 89 -34.55 3.06 -24.25
CA PRO A 89 -34.69 3.25 -25.68
C PRO A 89 -33.66 4.29 -26.14
N LEU A 90 -32.70 3.85 -26.94
CA LEU A 90 -31.82 4.75 -27.67
C LEU A 90 -32.71 5.49 -28.67
N ARG A 91 -32.88 6.81 -28.51
CA ARG A 91 -33.50 7.64 -29.54
C ARG A 91 -32.64 7.50 -30.80
N GLU A 92 -33.29 7.31 -31.94
CA GLU A 92 -32.60 7.17 -33.23
C GLU A 92 -31.63 8.35 -33.44
N PRO A 93 -30.43 8.11 -34.02
CA PRO A 93 -29.47 9.16 -34.29
C PRO A 93 -30.14 10.27 -35.11
N PHE A 94 -29.98 11.52 -34.71
CA PHE A 94 -30.44 12.63 -35.52
C PHE A 94 -29.58 12.71 -36.79
N GLU A 95 -30.22 12.93 -37.93
CA GLU A 95 -29.50 13.19 -39.17
C GLU A 95 -28.95 14.62 -39.15
N LEU A 96 -27.65 14.76 -39.41
CA LEU A 96 -27.02 16.05 -39.65
C LEU A 96 -27.39 16.51 -41.06
N VAL A 97 -28.35 17.43 -41.15
CA VAL A 97 -28.65 18.13 -42.41
C VAL A 97 -27.51 19.11 -42.68
N GLY A 98 -26.81 18.89 -43.80
CA GLY A 98 -25.76 19.78 -44.32
C GLY A 98 -26.32 21.01 -45.01
#